data_AF-A0A1S2WXL3-F1
#
_entry.id   AF-A0A1S2WXL3-F1
#
_cell.length_a   1.000
_cell.length_b   1.000
_cell.length_c   1.000
_cell.angle_alpha   90.00
_cell.angle_beta   90.00
_cell.angle_gamma   90.00
#
_symmetry.space_group_name_H-M   'P 1'
#
loop_
_entity.id
_entity.type
_entity.pdbx_description
1 polymer ?
#
loop_
_entity_poly.entity_id
_entity_poly.type
_entity_poly.pdbx_seq_one_letter_code
_entity_poly.pdbx_strand_id
1 'polypeptide(L)'
;MLTPSNLPDEMEKAIKYTDLLANCIMLQNVIDITEICHHLKQEGYKITQEDLSFMSPYMVEHLKKFGEYILILNKKLGNIDEIRDRDIFDE
;
A
#
# COMPACT_ATOMS: atom_id res chain seq x y z
N MET A 1 11.50 3.43 14.83
CA MET A 1 12.69 4.24 15.19
C MET A 1 12.52 4.65 16.64
N LEU A 2 13.29 4.07 17.56
CA LEU A 2 13.41 4.60 18.92
C LEU A 2 14.58 5.58 18.85
N THR A 3 14.31 6.88 18.83
CA THR A 3 15.39 7.88 18.90
C THR A 3 16.00 7.79 20.31
N PRO A 4 17.32 7.55 20.45
CA PRO A 4 17.97 7.53 21.77
C PRO A 4 17.84 8.84 22.54
N SER A 5 17.57 9.91 21.80
CA SER A 5 17.33 11.29 22.21
C SER A 5 15.83 11.52 22.43
N ASN A 6 15.44 11.82 23.66
CA ASN A 6 14.11 12.36 24.01
C ASN A 6 13.98 13.83 23.58
N LEU A 7 14.35 14.13 22.34
CA LEU A 7 14.25 15.46 21.75
C LEU A 7 12.94 15.54 20.96
N PRO A 8 12.03 16.48 21.29
CA PRO A 8 10.71 16.58 20.66
C PRO A 8 10.76 16.63 19.13
N ASP A 9 11.70 17.40 18.57
CA ASP A 9 11.83 17.60 17.13
C ASP A 9 12.22 16.31 16.38
N GLU A 10 13.08 15.50 16.98
CA GLU A 10 13.52 14.22 16.39
C GLU A 10 12.40 13.18 16.43
N MET A 11 11.60 13.18 17.51
CA MET A 11 10.42 12.33 17.63
C MET A 11 9.35 12.71 16.60
N GLU A 12 9.08 14.01 16.42
CA GLU A 12 8.12 14.48 15.42
C GLU A 12 8.54 14.07 14.00
N LYS A 13 9.83 14.22 13.68
CA LYS A 13 10.37 13.78 12.38
C LYS A 13 10.20 12.28 12.16
N ALA A 14 10.45 11.47 13.19
CA ALA A 14 10.30 10.02 13.11
C ALA A 14 8.84 9.59 12.89
N ILE A 15 7.87 10.25 13.55
CA ILE A 15 6.44 10.01 13.36
C ILE A 15 6.04 10.35 11.92
N LYS A 16 6.32 11.58 11.46
CA LYS A 16 5.97 12.02 10.10
C LYS A 16 6.59 11.14 9.01
N TYR A 17 7.82 10.70 9.21
CA TYR A 17 8.48 9.77 8.29
C TYR A 17 7.78 8.42 8.24
N THR A 18 7.40 7.88 9.41
CA THR A 18 6.68 6.60 9.49
C THR A 18 5.31 6.70 8.84
N ASP A 19 4.59 7.81 9.04
CA ASP A 19 3.28 8.05 8.43
C ASP A 19 3.38 8.14 6.90
N LEU A 20 4.37 8.86 6.39
CA LEU A 20 4.63 8.93 4.95
C LEU A 20 4.92 7.54 4.36
N LEU A 21 5.79 6.77 5.02
CA LEU A 21 6.08 5.40 4.58
C LEU A 21 4.86 4.50 4.60
N ALA A 22 4.05 4.55 5.65
CA ALA A 22 2.82 3.76 5.75
C ALA A 22 1.87 4.08 4.59
N ASN A 23 1.71 5.36 4.25
CA ASN A 23 0.90 5.79 3.11
C ASN A 23 1.45 5.29 1.77
N CYS A 24 2.77 5.37 1.55
CA CYS A 24 3.40 4.84 0.34
C CYS A 24 3.19 3.33 0.19
N ILE A 25 3.33 2.58 1.29
CA ILE A 25 3.13 1.14 1.29
C ILE A 25 1.66 0.78 1.04
N MET A 26 0.73 1.47 1.70
CA MET A 26 -0.71 1.28 1.45
C MET A 26 -1.05 1.49 -0.02
N LEU A 27 -0.51 2.55 -0.64
CA LEU A 27 -0.75 2.82 -2.06
C LEU A 27 -0.24 1.68 -2.95
N GLN A 28 0.98 1.20 -2.71
CA GLN A 28 1.53 0.07 -3.49
C GLN A 28 0.69 -1.20 -3.31
N ASN A 29 0.29 -1.51 -2.09
CA ASN A 29 -0.55 -2.68 -1.81
C ASN A 29 -1.91 -2.59 -2.52
N VAL A 30 -2.55 -1.41 -2.52
CA VAL A 30 -3.82 -1.22 -3.23
C VAL A 30 -3.65 -1.44 -4.73
N ILE A 31 -2.60 -0.87 -5.32
CA ILE A 31 -2.26 -1.07 -6.75
C ILE A 31 -2.12 -2.57 -7.05
N ASP A 32 -1.32 -3.28 -6.25
CA ASP A 32 -1.04 -4.70 -6.47
C ASP A 32 -2.31 -5.56 -6.28
N ILE A 33 -3.11 -5.29 -5.25
CA ILE A 33 -4.40 -5.99 -5.02
C ILE A 33 -5.34 -5.77 -6.21
N THR A 34 -5.50 -4.53 -6.67
CA THR A 34 -6.38 -4.21 -7.79
C THR A 34 -5.93 -4.90 -9.08
N GLU A 35 -4.63 -4.91 -9.39
CA GLU A 35 -4.10 -5.66 -10.54
C GLU A 35 -4.43 -7.15 -10.46
N ILE A 36 -4.20 -7.78 -9.29
CA ILE A 36 -4.52 -9.19 -9.07
C ILE A 36 -6.02 -9.46 -9.23
N CYS A 37 -6.88 -8.59 -8.67
CA CYS A 37 -8.33 -8.72 -8.83
C CYS A 37 -8.74 -8.68 -10.30
N HIS A 38 -8.15 -7.80 -11.10
CA HIS A 38 -8.42 -7.74 -12.53
C HIS A 38 -7.95 -9.00 -13.28
N HIS A 39 -6.79 -9.54 -12.92
CA HIS A 39 -6.31 -10.80 -13.50
C HIS A 39 -7.26 -11.96 -13.18
N LEU A 40 -7.70 -12.08 -11.93
CA LEU A 40 -8.67 -13.10 -11.52
C LEU A 40 -10.02 -12.94 -12.26
N LYS A 41 -10.48 -11.70 -12.46
CA LYS A 41 -11.69 -11.43 -13.25
C LYS A 41 -11.55 -11.86 -14.71
N GLN A 42 -10.38 -11.64 -15.32
CA GLN A 42 -10.08 -12.09 -16.69
C GLN A 42 -10.04 -13.63 -16.80
N GLU A 43 -9.64 -14.31 -15.74
CA GLU A 43 -9.70 -15.78 -15.64
C GLU A 43 -11.12 -16.33 -15.41
N GLY A 44 -12.10 -15.44 -15.16
CA GLY A 44 -13.51 -15.79 -14.98
C GLY A 44 -13.95 -15.92 -13.52
N TYR A 45 -13.10 -15.55 -12.55
CA TYR A 45 -13.49 -15.49 -11.15
C TYR A 45 -14.31 -14.24 -10.85
N LYS A 46 -15.41 -14.40 -10.09
CA LYS A 46 -16.23 -13.28 -9.61
C LYS A 46 -15.69 -12.82 -8.26
N ILE A 47 -15.36 -11.54 -8.14
CA ILE A 47 -14.92 -10.90 -6.88
C ILE A 47 -16.03 -9.95 -6.43
N THR A 48 -16.51 -10.11 -5.19
CA THR A 48 -17.53 -9.22 -4.62
C THR A 48 -16.91 -8.17 -3.71
N GLN A 49 -17.70 -7.17 -3.33
CA GLN A 49 -17.25 -6.15 -2.38
C GLN A 49 -16.97 -6.75 -0.99
N GLU A 50 -17.73 -7.77 -0.60
CA GLU A 50 -17.52 -8.50 0.65
C GLU A 50 -16.15 -9.17 0.69
N ASP A 51 -15.70 -9.75 -0.43
CA ASP A 51 -14.38 -10.41 -0.51
C ASP A 51 -13.23 -9.44 -0.21
N LEU A 52 -13.33 -8.21 -0.73
CA LEU A 52 -12.33 -7.16 -0.50
C LEU A 52 -12.51 -6.43 0.84
N SER A 53 -13.68 -6.51 1.47
CA SER A 53 -13.97 -5.80 2.72
C SER A 53 -13.08 -6.27 3.89
N PHE A 54 -12.58 -7.50 3.84
CA PHE A 54 -11.68 -8.06 4.83
C PHE A 54 -10.21 -7.74 4.56
N MET A 55 -9.88 -7.21 3.38
CA MET A 55 -8.51 -6.86 3.01
C MET A 55 -8.17 -5.46 3.53
N SER A 56 -7.18 -5.40 4.41
CA SER A 56 -6.57 -4.13 4.80
C SER A 56 -5.55 -3.69 3.75
N PRO A 57 -5.56 -2.43 3.29
CA PRO A 57 -4.49 -1.90 2.45
C PRO A 57 -3.14 -1.84 3.19
N TYR A 58 -3.14 -1.92 4.52
CA TYR A 58 -1.95 -1.93 5.36
C TYR A 58 -1.70 -3.33 5.97
N MET A 59 -1.31 -4.29 5.12
CA MET A 59 -0.96 -5.65 5.56
C MET A 59 0.42 -5.67 6.21
N VAL A 60 0.48 -5.91 7.53
CA VAL A 60 1.70 -5.78 8.33
C VAL A 60 2.53 -7.05 8.48
N GLU A 61 2.00 -8.22 8.11
CA GLU A 61 2.68 -9.51 8.33
C GLU A 61 4.06 -9.61 7.65
N HIS A 62 4.22 -8.97 6.49
CA HIS A 62 5.46 -8.99 5.72
C HIS A 62 6.23 -7.65 5.76
N LEU A 63 5.76 -6.68 6.54
CA LEU A 63 6.34 -5.33 6.58
C LEU A 63 7.19 -5.11 7.83
N LYS A 64 8.37 -4.53 7.65
CA LYS A 64 9.19 -4.02 8.76
C LYS A 64 8.73 -2.62 9.18
N LYS A 65 7.61 -2.52 9.92
CA LYS A 65 7.03 -1.25 10.40
C LYS A 65 8.04 -0.29 11.06
N PHE A 66 9.06 -0.82 11.73
CA PHE A 66 10.13 -0.04 12.36
C PHE A 66 11.52 -0.34 11.77
N GLY A 67 11.60 -0.61 10.47
CA GLY A 67 12.84 -0.88 9.75
C GLY A 67 13.33 0.29 8.91
N GLU A 68 14.51 0.10 8.33
CA GLU A 68 15.02 0.96 7.28
C GLU A 68 14.42 0.55 5.94
N TYR A 69 13.97 1.54 5.17
CA TYR A 69 13.42 1.35 3.83
C TYR A 69 14.30 2.08 2.83
N ILE A 70 14.63 1.40 1.73
CA ILE A 70 15.34 1.99 0.60
C ILE A 70 14.30 2.36 -0.46
N LEU A 71 14.18 3.65 -0.75
CA LEU A 71 13.28 4.14 -1.79
C LEU A 71 13.95 4.02 -3.16
N ILE A 72 13.37 3.21 -4.03
CA ILE A 72 13.80 3.11 -5.44
C ILE A 72 12.89 4.03 -6.26
N LEU A 73 13.30 5.29 -6.40
CA LEU A 73 12.53 6.32 -7.12
C LEU A 73 12.52 6.12 -8.65
N ASN A 74 13.40 5.26 -9.16
CA ASN A 74 13.56 5.01 -10.59
C ASN A 74 12.60 3.91 -11.11
N LYS A 75 11.84 3.28 -10.21
CA LYS A 75 10.86 2.25 -10.60
C LYS A 75 9.68 2.97 -11.25
N LYS A 76 9.49 2.77 -12.55
CA LYS A 76 8.27 3.23 -13.23
C LYS A 76 7.11 2.40 -12.70
N LEU A 77 6.19 3.05 -12.00
CA LEU A 77 4.94 2.45 -11.58
C LEU A 77 4.10 2.14 -12.84
N GLY A 78 3.21 1.15 -12.74
CA GLY A 78 2.14 0.97 -13.71
C GLY A 78 1.34 2.27 -13.87
N ASN A 79 0.63 2.42 -14.98
CA ASN A 79 -0.18 3.62 -15.19
C ASN A 79 -1.30 3.67 -14.15
N ILE A 80 -1.15 4.52 -13.12
CA ILE A 80 -2.08 4.62 -12.00
C ILE A 80 -3.47 5.06 -12.48
N ASP A 81 -3.53 5.94 -13.50
CA ASP A 81 -4.80 6.39 -14.06
C ASP A 81 -5.54 5.22 -14.72
N GLU A 82 -4.82 4.33 -15.43
CA GLU A 82 -5.43 3.13 -16.02
C GLU A 82 -5.98 2.16 -14.98
N ILE A 83 -5.34 2.04 -13.81
CA ILE A 83 -5.81 1.15 -12.74
C ILE A 83 -7.04 1.75 -12.07
N ARG A 84 -7.05 3.07 -11.84
CA ARG A 84 -8.17 3.78 -11.23
C ARG A 84 -9.44 3.71 -12.08
N ASP A 85 -9.29 3.82 -13.40
CA ASP A 85 -10.43 3.93 -14.31
C ASP A 85 -11.02 2.55 -14.70
N ARG A 86 -10.49 1.44 -14.17
CA ARG A 86 -11.01 0.08 -14.40
C ARG A 86 -11.97 -0.34 -13.28
N ASP A 87 -13.20 -0.69 -13.67
CA ASP A 87 -14.18 -1.22 -12.71
C ASP A 87 -13.84 -2.66 -12.30
N ILE A 88 -13.64 -2.84 -11.00
CA ILE A 88 -13.38 -4.15 -10.38
C ILE A 88 -14.70 -4.90 -10.22
N PHE A 89 -15.72 -4.22 -9.70
CA PHE A 89 -17.02 -4.79 -9.40
C PHE A 89 -17.93 -4.75 -10.63
N ASP A 90 -18.66 -5.84 -10.85
CA ASP A 90 -19.79 -5.84 -11.76
C ASP A 90 -21.01 -5.36 -10.97
N GLU A 91 -21.72 -4.32 -11.45
CA GLU A 91 -23.00 -3.88 -10.88
C GLU A 91 -24.05 -5.01 -10.86
#